data_AF-A0A699YJ52-F1
#
_entry.id   AF-A0A699YJ52-F1
#
_cell.length_a   1.000
_cell.length_b   1.000
_cell.length_c   1.000
_cell.angle_alpha   90.00
_cell.angle_beta   90.00
_cell.angle_gamma   90.00
#
_symmetry.space_group_name_H-M   'P 1'
#
loop_
_entity.id
_entity.type
_entity.pdbx_description
1 polymer ?
#
loop_
_entity_poly.entity_id
_entity_poly.type
_entity_poly.pdbx_seq_one_letter_code
_entity_poly.pdbx_strand_id
1 'polypeptide(L)'
;MATVAHEERSAAGTVVSVWQRSLTSGQYYRDSGINRQAQATKTWLAQLNRLNRLSIGLAQATKIWLAKVKPQLTALSRVSRKPSSLASYRRFADTVLATYDAMWAEVSKPRWANAKFRLYCGKKRVVAGFWSKVAAASVQRSKAFPSPGLDVLNKQQHQVL
;
A
#
# COMPACT_ATOMS: atom_id res chain seq x y z
N MET A 1 -8.01 -15.75 -53.80
CA MET A 1 -7.24 -14.51 -53.85
C MET A 1 -7.74 -13.63 -52.73
N ALA A 2 -6.86 -13.14 -51.84
CA ALA A 2 -7.23 -12.24 -50.75
C ALA A 2 -6.72 -10.84 -51.07
N THR A 3 -7.60 -9.83 -51.01
CA THR A 3 -7.22 -8.43 -51.24
C THR A 3 -7.01 -7.76 -49.90
N VAL A 4 -5.83 -7.20 -49.68
CA VAL A 4 -5.50 -6.47 -48.44
C VAL A 4 -5.28 -4.99 -48.79
N ALA A 5 -5.97 -4.11 -48.08
CA ALA A 5 -5.78 -2.67 -48.17
C ALA A 5 -4.72 -2.23 -47.16
N HIS A 6 -3.73 -1.47 -47.62
CA HIS A 6 -2.73 -0.82 -46.78
C HIS A 6 -2.98 0.68 -46.80
N GLU A 7 -3.08 1.26 -45.61
CA GLU A 7 -3.21 2.71 -45.42
C GLU A 7 -1.84 3.27 -45.02
N GLU A 8 -1.36 4.27 -45.74
CA GLU A 8 -0.27 5.11 -45.28
C GLU A 8 -0.84 6.23 -44.42
N ARG A 9 -0.30 6.44 -43.22
CA ARG A 9 -0.74 7.50 -42.31
C ARG A 9 0.38 8.51 -42.08
N SER A 10 0.02 9.79 -42.04
CA SER A 10 0.95 10.88 -41.70
C SER A 10 1.44 10.76 -40.26
N ALA A 11 2.48 11.51 -39.89
CA ALA A 11 2.96 11.58 -38.51
C ALA A 11 1.88 12.05 -37.51
N ALA A 12 0.84 12.75 -37.97
CA ALA A 12 -0.32 13.17 -37.17
C ALA A 12 -1.45 12.11 -37.12
N GLY A 13 -1.29 10.98 -37.80
CA GLY A 13 -2.24 9.85 -37.80
C GLY A 13 -3.31 9.89 -38.90
N THR A 14 -3.37 10.96 -39.70
CA THR A 14 -4.31 11.09 -40.82
C THR A 14 -3.92 10.16 -41.97
N VAL A 15 -4.87 9.42 -42.55
CA VAL A 15 -4.61 8.58 -43.74
C VAL A 15 -4.28 9.48 -44.93
N VAL A 16 -3.11 9.27 -45.53
CA VAL A 16 -2.59 10.06 -46.65
C VAL A 16 -2.85 9.35 -47.98
N SER A 17 -2.82 8.02 -47.98
CA SER A 17 -3.01 7.21 -49.19
C SER A 17 -3.45 5.80 -48.82
N VAL A 18 -4.19 5.14 -49.72
CA VAL A 18 -4.62 3.75 -49.54
C VAL A 18 -4.36 3.00 -50.83
N TRP A 19 -3.63 1.89 -50.74
CA TRP A 19 -3.35 1.00 -51.87
C TRP A 19 -3.74 -0.43 -51.54
N GLN A 20 -4.21 -1.14 -52.57
CA GLN A 20 -4.69 -2.51 -52.46
C GLN A 20 -3.71 -3.46 -53.12
N ARG A 21 -3.38 -4.55 -52.43
CA ARG A 21 -2.53 -5.61 -52.97
C ARG A 21 -3.28 -6.93 -52.93
N SER A 22 -3.30 -7.61 -54.07
CA SER A 22 -3.83 -8.96 -54.18
C SER A 22 -2.77 -9.97 -53.77
N LEU A 23 -3.09 -10.78 -52.76
CA LEU A 23 -2.23 -11.87 -52.27
C LEU A 23 -2.82 -13.22 -52.68
N THR A 24 -1.93 -14.15 -53.01
CA THR A 24 -2.27 -15.56 -53.07
C THR A 24 -2.60 -16.06 -51.66
N SER A 25 -3.40 -17.14 -51.55
CA SER A 25 -3.78 -17.69 -50.24
C SER A 25 -2.56 -18.04 -49.38
N GLY A 26 -1.52 -18.65 -49.98
CA GLY A 26 -0.27 -18.99 -49.28
C GLY A 26 0.50 -17.78 -48.75
N GLN A 27 0.56 -16.68 -49.51
CA GLN A 27 1.19 -15.43 -49.06
C GLN A 27 0.40 -14.80 -47.92
N TYR A 28 -0.93 -14.76 -48.04
CA TYR A 28 -1.79 -14.24 -46.98
C TYR A 28 -1.61 -15.01 -45.67
N TYR A 29 -1.61 -16.35 -45.70
CA TYR A 29 -1.42 -17.14 -44.48
C TYR A 29 -0.03 -16.98 -43.87
N ARG A 30 1.02 -16.87 -44.69
CA ARG A 30 2.40 -16.64 -44.23
C ARG A 30 2.53 -15.27 -43.55
N ASP A 31 2.06 -14.20 -44.20
CA ASP A 31 2.15 -12.83 -43.69
C ASP A 31 1.25 -12.63 -42.45
N SER A 32 0.07 -13.25 -42.44
CA SER A 32 -0.83 -13.28 -41.28
C SER A 32 -0.21 -14.02 -40.09
N GLY A 33 0.50 -15.12 -40.35
CA GLY A 33 1.22 -15.88 -39.34
C GLY A 33 2.34 -15.08 -38.69
N ILE A 34 3.16 -14.40 -39.50
CA ILE A 34 4.24 -13.52 -39.05
C ILE A 34 3.68 -12.37 -38.19
N ASN A 35 2.59 -11.73 -38.62
CA ASN A 35 1.97 -10.63 -37.87
C ASN A 35 1.36 -11.11 -36.53
N ARG A 36 0.73 -12.29 -36.50
CA ARG A 36 0.21 -12.87 -35.25
C ARG A 36 1.34 -13.21 -34.28
N GLN A 37 2.43 -13.80 -34.75
CA GLN A 37 3.60 -14.11 -33.93
C GLN A 37 4.26 -12.83 -33.40
N ALA A 38 4.44 -11.80 -34.23
CA ALA A 38 4.98 -10.52 -33.80
C ALA A 38 4.11 -9.85 -32.71
N GLN A 39 2.78 -9.90 -32.85
CA GLN A 39 1.87 -9.37 -31.84
C GLN A 39 1.88 -10.19 -30.54
N ALA A 40 1.97 -11.52 -30.64
CA ALA A 40 2.11 -12.40 -29.48
C ALA A 40 3.40 -12.11 -28.71
N THR A 41 4.53 -11.95 -29.41
CA THR A 41 5.82 -11.59 -28.81
C THR A 41 5.77 -10.22 -28.14
N LYS A 42 5.16 -9.20 -28.77
CA LYS A 42 4.96 -7.87 -28.17
C LYS A 42 4.14 -7.95 -26.88
N THR A 43 3.07 -8.75 -26.89
CA THR A 43 2.19 -8.93 -25.73
C THR A 43 2.93 -9.64 -24.59
N TRP A 44 3.70 -10.68 -24.91
CA TRP A 44 4.52 -11.41 -23.95
C TRP A 44 5.62 -10.53 -23.32
N LEU A 45 6.31 -9.72 -24.11
CA LEU A 45 7.30 -8.75 -23.62
C LEU A 45 6.67 -7.70 -22.69
N ALA A 46 5.48 -7.20 -23.02
CA ALA A 46 4.75 -6.27 -22.16
C ALA A 46 4.40 -6.91 -20.81
N GLN A 47 4.01 -8.19 -20.82
CA GLN A 47 3.69 -8.95 -19.61
C GLN A 47 4.93 -9.17 -18.75
N LEU A 48 6.07 -9.54 -19.34
CA LEU A 48 7.35 -9.66 -18.63
C LEU A 48 7.79 -8.34 -17.99
N ASN A 49 7.71 -7.23 -18.73
CA ASN A 49 8.07 -5.92 -18.19
C ASN A 49 7.17 -5.52 -17.01
N ARG A 50 5.89 -5.89 -17.06
CA ARG A 50 4.96 -5.68 -15.95
C ARG A 50 5.35 -6.49 -14.73
N LEU A 51 5.66 -7.77 -14.91
CA LEU A 51 6.11 -8.65 -13.84
C LEU A 51 7.42 -8.18 -13.21
N ASN A 52 8.37 -7.73 -14.03
CA ASN A 52 9.66 -7.22 -13.56
C ASN A 52 9.51 -5.90 -12.77
N ARG A 53 8.64 -4.98 -13.23
CA ARG A 53 8.36 -3.75 -12.48
C ARG A 53 7.70 -4.04 -11.12
N LEU A 54 6.81 -5.02 -11.07
CA LEU A 54 6.18 -5.46 -9.82
C LEU A 54 7.18 -6.11 -8.86
N SER A 55 8.11 -6.95 -9.36
CA SER A 55 9.13 -7.59 -8.53
C SER A 55 10.12 -6.59 -7.94
N ILE A 56 10.56 -5.61 -8.73
CA ILE A 56 11.44 -4.52 -8.28
C ILE A 56 10.73 -3.68 -7.20
N GLY A 57 9.45 -3.35 -7.40
CA GLY A 57 8.67 -2.60 -6.42
C GLY A 57 8.51 -3.34 -5.08
N LEU A 58 8.26 -4.65 -5.12
CA LEU A 58 8.17 -5.49 -3.92
C LEU A 58 9.51 -5.59 -3.19
N ALA A 59 10.61 -5.74 -3.92
CA ALA A 59 11.96 -5.78 -3.35
C ALA A 59 12.33 -4.46 -2.65
N GLN A 60 12.01 -3.32 -3.28
CA GLN A 60 12.27 -1.99 -2.71
C GLN A 60 11.42 -1.72 -1.47
N ALA A 61 10.14 -2.08 -1.49
CA ALA A 61 9.26 -1.97 -0.32
C ALA A 61 9.77 -2.82 0.87
N THR A 62 10.31 -4.01 0.59
CA THR A 62 10.90 -4.90 1.59
C THR A 62 12.20 -4.30 2.16
N LYS A 63 13.06 -3.74 1.31
CA LYS A 63 14.30 -3.06 1.73
C LYS A 63 14.01 -1.84 2.62
N ILE A 64 13.02 -1.02 2.25
CA ILE A 64 12.58 0.14 3.05
C ILE A 64 12.01 -0.31 4.41
N TRP A 65 11.22 -1.39 4.43
CA TRP A 65 10.69 -1.95 5.67
C TRP A 65 11.82 -2.46 6.58
N LEU A 66 12.77 -3.23 6.05
CA LEU A 66 13.94 -3.71 6.77
C LEU A 66 14.76 -2.55 7.34
N ALA A 67 15.00 -1.50 6.54
CA ALA A 67 15.75 -0.33 6.99
C ALA A 67 15.08 0.38 8.17
N LYS A 68 13.74 0.45 8.20
CA LYS A 68 13.00 1.10 9.29
C LYS A 68 12.96 0.28 10.58
N VAL A 69 12.76 -1.04 10.48
CA VAL A 69 12.52 -1.91 11.66
C VAL A 69 13.80 -2.51 12.24
N LYS A 70 14.81 -2.80 11.42
CA LYS A 70 16.09 -3.40 11.83
C LYS A 70 16.85 -2.62 12.93
N PRO A 71 16.96 -1.28 12.91
CA PRO A 71 17.65 -0.57 13.98
C PRO A 71 16.93 -0.70 15.32
N GLN A 72 15.59 -0.70 15.33
CA GLN A 72 14.78 -0.87 16.55
C GLN A 72 14.94 -2.26 17.15
N LEU A 73 14.91 -3.30 16.30
CA LEU A 73 15.14 -4.68 16.74
C LEU A 73 16.56 -4.88 17.29
N THR A 74 17.56 -4.25 16.66
CA THR A 74 18.95 -4.27 17.13
C THR A 74 19.11 -3.55 18.48
N ALA A 75 18.42 -2.44 18.69
CA ALA A 75 18.42 -1.73 19.96
C ALA A 75 17.78 -2.59 21.07
N LEU A 76 16.63 -3.20 20.78
CA LEU A 76 15.92 -4.08 21.72
C LEU A 76 16.66 -5.40 21.99
N SER A 77 17.44 -5.93 21.04
CA SER A 77 18.23 -7.14 21.26
C SER A 77 19.41 -6.92 22.22
N ARG A 78 19.90 -5.67 22.32
CA ARG A 78 20.99 -5.30 23.23
C ARG A 78 20.54 -5.20 24.69
N VAL A 79 19.25 -5.09 24.95
CA VAL A 79 18.71 -4.96 26.30
C VAL A 79 18.07 -6.29 26.73
N SER A 80 18.46 -6.77 27.91
CA SER A 80 17.89 -8.00 28.46
C SER A 80 16.40 -7.82 28.73
N ARG A 81 15.58 -8.77 28.25
CA ARG A 81 14.13 -8.85 28.52
C ARG A 81 13.82 -9.37 29.92
N LYS A 82 14.82 -9.95 30.61
CA LYS A 82 14.76 -10.39 32.01
C LYS A 82 15.67 -9.47 32.82
N PRO A 83 15.13 -8.40 33.44
CA PRO A 83 15.95 -7.49 34.22
C PRO A 83 16.41 -8.19 35.49
N SER A 84 17.72 -8.24 35.72
CA SER A 84 18.32 -8.69 36.98
C SER A 84 18.50 -7.55 38.00
N SER A 85 18.21 -6.31 37.59
CA SER A 85 18.32 -5.11 38.45
C SER A 85 17.38 -3.98 38.00
N LEU A 86 17.11 -3.04 38.90
CA LEU A 86 16.31 -1.83 38.62
C LEU A 86 16.93 -0.97 37.50
N ALA A 87 18.26 -0.83 37.48
CA ALA A 87 18.97 -0.07 36.45
C ALA A 87 18.82 -0.74 35.07
N SER A 88 18.84 -2.07 35.01
CA SER A 88 18.56 -2.82 33.78
C SER A 88 17.11 -2.64 33.32
N TYR A 89 16.15 -2.58 34.24
CA TYR A 89 14.76 -2.32 33.92
C TYR A 89 14.53 -0.90 33.37
N ARG A 90 15.15 0.13 33.96
CA ARG A 90 15.07 1.50 33.45
C ARG A 90 15.60 1.60 32.02
N ARG A 91 16.79 1.06 31.76
CA ARG A 91 17.37 1.00 30.40
C ARG A 91 16.46 0.26 29.42
N PHE A 92 15.78 -0.80 29.87
CA PHE A 92 14.78 -1.50 29.07
C PHE A 92 13.55 -0.63 28.78
N ALA A 93 12.98 0.00 29.80
CA ALA A 93 11.81 0.87 29.66
C ALA A 93 12.10 2.07 28.73
N ASP A 94 13.24 2.73 28.90
CA ASP A 94 13.68 3.86 28.07
C ASP A 94 13.84 3.43 26.60
N THR A 95 14.45 2.25 26.38
CA THR A 95 14.64 1.70 25.03
C THR A 95 13.31 1.30 24.40
N VAL A 96 12.39 0.71 25.17
CA VAL A 96 11.05 0.37 24.69
C VAL A 96 10.30 1.65 24.32
N LEU A 97 10.25 2.66 25.20
CA LEU A 97 9.59 3.93 24.91
C LEU A 97 10.14 4.61 23.65
N ALA A 98 11.48 4.67 23.51
CA ALA A 98 12.13 5.26 22.34
C ALA A 98 11.86 4.50 21.04
N THR A 99 11.66 3.18 21.10
CA THR A 99 11.37 2.34 19.92
C THR A 99 9.88 2.12 19.67
N TYR A 100 9.04 2.41 20.67
CA TYR A 100 7.62 2.07 20.69
C TYR A 100 6.88 2.73 19.53
N ASP A 101 6.95 4.06 19.41
CA ASP A 101 6.22 4.80 18.38
C ASP A 101 6.51 4.29 16.97
N ALA A 102 7.77 4.01 16.70
CA ALA A 102 8.20 3.61 15.36
C ALA A 102 7.88 2.14 15.05
N MET A 103 7.90 1.24 16.05
CA MET A 103 7.35 -0.12 15.91
C MET A 103 5.83 -0.09 15.78
N TRP A 104 5.14 0.77 16.53
CA TRP A 104 3.69 0.88 16.54
C TRP A 104 3.14 1.47 15.25
N ALA A 105 3.78 2.48 14.70
CA ALA A 105 3.47 3.00 13.36
C ALA A 105 3.60 1.92 12.27
N GLU A 106 4.52 0.96 12.43
CA GLU A 106 4.67 -0.15 11.50
C GLU A 106 3.58 -1.21 11.70
N VAL A 107 3.41 -1.72 12.92
CA VAL A 107 2.45 -2.81 13.22
C VAL A 107 1.00 -2.38 13.00
N SER A 108 0.70 -1.09 13.16
CA SER A 108 -0.65 -0.53 12.95
C SER A 108 -1.05 -0.44 11.48
N LYS A 109 -0.16 -0.75 10.53
CA LYS A 109 -0.48 -0.67 9.10
C LYS A 109 -1.58 -1.67 8.72
N PRO A 110 -2.53 -1.28 7.83
CA PRO A 110 -3.64 -2.13 7.42
C PRO A 110 -3.21 -3.50 6.88
N ARG A 111 -2.06 -3.59 6.20
CA ARG A 111 -1.54 -4.85 5.67
C ARG A 111 -1.30 -5.91 6.77
N TRP A 112 -0.77 -5.50 7.92
CA TRP A 112 -0.43 -6.39 9.02
C TRP A 112 -1.66 -6.75 9.84
N ALA A 113 -2.53 -5.78 10.10
CA ALA A 113 -3.84 -6.02 10.70
C ALA A 113 -4.67 -7.00 9.85
N ASN A 114 -4.75 -6.80 8.53
CA ASN A 114 -5.51 -7.67 7.65
C ASN A 114 -4.92 -9.08 7.58
N ALA A 115 -3.59 -9.22 7.59
CA ALA A 115 -2.93 -10.53 7.63
C ALA A 115 -3.19 -11.25 8.96
N LYS A 116 -2.96 -10.58 10.10
CA LYS A 116 -3.07 -11.16 11.44
C LYS A 116 -4.50 -11.56 11.79
N PHE A 117 -5.46 -10.69 11.52
CA PHE A 117 -6.88 -10.93 11.80
C PHE A 117 -7.63 -11.60 10.63
N ARG A 118 -6.92 -11.92 9.53
CA ARG A 118 -7.48 -12.50 8.30
C ARG A 118 -8.71 -11.72 7.82
N LEU A 119 -8.57 -10.39 7.77
CA LEU A 119 -9.64 -9.46 7.38
C LEU A 119 -9.68 -9.31 5.87
N TYR A 120 -10.54 -10.10 5.25
CA TYR A 120 -10.80 -10.05 3.81
C TYR A 120 -12.26 -9.68 3.56
N CYS A 121 -12.50 -9.01 2.43
CA CYS A 121 -13.81 -8.76 1.85
C CYS A 121 -14.87 -8.32 2.89
N GLY A 122 -15.92 -9.11 3.07
CA GLY A 122 -17.02 -8.82 4.00
C GLY A 122 -16.57 -8.59 5.45
N LYS A 123 -15.60 -9.35 5.95
CA LYS A 123 -15.11 -9.23 7.34
C LYS A 123 -14.48 -7.85 7.59
N LYS A 124 -13.78 -7.30 6.60
CA LYS A 124 -13.20 -5.95 6.69
C LYS A 124 -14.28 -4.87 6.83
N ARG A 125 -15.41 -5.02 6.11
CA ARG A 125 -16.55 -4.09 6.19
C ARG A 125 -17.23 -4.11 7.56
N VAL A 126 -17.40 -5.29 8.15
CA VAL A 126 -18.00 -5.44 9.49
C VAL A 126 -17.14 -4.75 10.56
N VAL A 127 -15.82 -4.99 10.55
CA VAL A 127 -14.90 -4.36 11.51
C VAL A 127 -14.87 -2.83 11.33
N ALA A 128 -14.86 -2.33 10.10
CA ALA A 128 -14.94 -0.90 9.84
C ALA A 128 -16.24 -0.29 10.38
N GLY A 129 -17.39 -0.93 10.11
CA GLY A 129 -18.68 -0.47 10.61
C GLY A 129 -18.78 -0.46 12.14
N PHE A 130 -18.15 -1.42 12.82
CA PHE A 130 -18.05 -1.41 14.28
C PHE A 130 -17.30 -0.16 14.79
N TRP A 131 -16.10 0.11 14.26
CA TRP A 131 -15.31 1.27 14.69
C TRP A 131 -15.97 2.61 14.35
N SER A 132 -16.68 2.70 13.22
CA SER A 132 -17.49 3.89 12.90
C SER A 132 -18.59 4.14 13.94
N LYS A 133 -19.23 3.08 14.45
CA LYS A 133 -20.22 3.21 15.53
C LYS A 133 -19.58 3.63 16.84
N VAL A 134 -18.42 3.08 17.20
CA VAL A 134 -17.67 3.48 18.40
C VAL A 134 -17.27 4.96 18.34
N ALA A 135 -16.76 5.42 17.20
CA ALA A 135 -16.40 6.82 16.99
C ALA A 135 -17.63 7.76 17.03
N ALA A 136 -18.76 7.33 16.44
CA ALA A 136 -20.00 8.11 16.54
C ALA A 136 -20.46 8.22 18.00
N ALA A 137 -20.39 7.14 18.78
CA ALA A 137 -20.76 7.14 20.18
C ALA A 137 -19.84 8.03 21.05
N SER A 138 -18.54 8.07 20.78
CA SER A 138 -17.62 8.95 21.52
C SER A 138 -17.89 10.44 21.25
N VAL A 139 -18.21 10.81 20.01
CA VAL A 139 -18.61 12.18 19.64
C VAL A 139 -19.95 12.58 20.26
N GLN A 140 -20.91 11.66 20.34
CA GLN A 140 -22.18 11.94 21.03
C GLN A 140 -21.97 12.12 22.53
N ARG A 141 -21.10 11.30 23.14
CA ARG A 141 -20.78 11.40 24.57
C ARG A 141 -20.05 12.71 24.91
N SER A 142 -19.13 13.17 24.06
CA SER A 142 -18.45 14.46 24.28
C SER A 142 -19.37 15.67 24.10
N LYS A 143 -20.43 15.55 23.29
CA LYS A 143 -21.49 16.57 23.16
C LYS A 143 -22.46 16.56 24.34
N ALA A 144 -22.81 15.37 24.84
CA ALA A 144 -23.74 15.19 25.97
C ALA A 144 -23.11 15.57 27.32
N PHE A 145 -21.79 15.42 27.45
CA PHE A 145 -21.02 15.89 28.59
C PHE A 145 -20.00 16.93 28.11
N PRO A 146 -20.41 18.20 27.91
CA PRO A 146 -19.45 19.25 27.69
C PRO A 146 -18.54 19.29 28.91
N SER A 147 -17.23 19.09 28.69
CA SER A 147 -16.23 19.22 29.74
C SER A 147 -16.45 20.58 30.41
N PRO A 148 -16.57 20.66 31.75
CA PRO A 148 -16.51 21.94 32.43
C PRO A 148 -15.20 22.57 31.97
N GLY A 149 -15.29 23.71 31.28
CA GLY A 149 -14.11 24.47 30.89
C GLY A 149 -13.24 24.71 32.13
N LEU A 150 -11.93 24.87 31.93
CA LEU A 150 -10.97 25.26 32.97
C LEU A 150 -11.48 26.44 33.85
N ASP A 151 -12.44 27.20 33.36
CA ASP A 151 -13.19 28.27 34.02
C ASP A 151 -13.91 27.85 35.32
N VAL A 152 -14.36 26.60 35.45
CA VAL A 152 -15.12 26.13 36.63
C VAL A 152 -14.18 25.74 37.78
N LEU A 153 -13.00 25.21 37.46
CA LEU A 153 -11.99 24.85 38.46
C LEU A 153 -11.27 26.08 39.05
N ASN A 154 -11.15 27.17 38.30
CA ASN A 154 -10.51 28.41 38.76
C ASN A 154 -11.41 29.22 39.72
N LYS A 155 -12.74 29.14 39.60
CA LYS A 155 -13.66 29.87 40.49
C LYS A 155 -13.68 29.32 41.93
N GLN A 156 -13.40 28.03 42.13
CA GLN A 156 -13.33 27.44 43.47
C GLN A 156 -12.02 27.77 44.21
N GLN A 157 -10.97 28.20 43.51
CA GLN A 157 -9.70 28.58 44.14
C GLN A 157 -9.72 30.01 44.74
N HIS A 158 -10.68 30.85 44.36
CA HIS A 158 -10.82 32.23 44.87
C HIS A 158 -11.81 32.39 46.03
N GLN A 159 -12.40 31.29 46.54
CA GLN A 159 -13.33 31.31 47.67
C GLN A 159 -12.69 30.85 48.99
N VAL A 160 -11.38 30.58 48.99
CA VAL A 160 -10.59 30.29 50.20
C VAL A 160 -9.57 31.42 50.38
N LEU A 161 -10.06 32.59 50.79
CA LEU A 161 -9.31 33.63 51.49
C LEU A 161 -10.18 34.18 52.61
#